data_AF-A0A0B2X464-F1
#
_entry.id   AF-A0A0B2X464-F1
#
_cell.length_a   1.000
_cell.length_b   1.000
_cell.length_c   1.000
_cell.angle_alpha   90.00
_cell.angle_beta   90.00
_cell.angle_gamma   90.00
#
_symmetry.space_group_name_H-M   'P 1'
#
loop_
_entity.id
_entity.type
_entity.pdbx_description
1 polymer ?
#
loop_
_entity_poly.entity_id
_entity_poly.type
_entity_poly.pdbx_seq_one_letter_code
_entity_poly.pdbx_strand_id
1 'polypeptide(L)'
;MKLFESDKTLAFLDVGPLSKGHALVIPKYHGAKLADIPDDQLTEILPTLKKLVTATGAVDYNILQNNGTMAHQQVHHIPKPNDAQGLGINWPSTPGDMEKLKVLCEEIKSRM
;
A
#
# COMPACT_ATOMS: atom_id res chain seq x y z
N MET A 1 -10.08 3.29 16.12
CA MET A 1 -10.81 4.57 15.92
C MET A 1 -11.00 4.78 14.43
N LYS A 2 -12.23 5.05 13.97
CA LYS A 2 -12.59 5.11 12.54
C LYS A 2 -12.35 6.50 11.95
N LEU A 3 -11.80 6.57 10.74
CA LEU A 3 -11.50 7.81 10.01
C LEU A 3 -12.44 8.01 8.81
N PHE A 4 -12.77 6.93 8.11
CA PHE A 4 -13.65 6.93 6.95
C PHE A 4 -14.38 5.59 6.85
N GLU A 5 -15.60 5.60 6.34
CA GLU A 5 -16.34 4.39 6.01
C GLU A 5 -17.29 4.63 4.83
N SER A 6 -17.31 3.68 3.91
CA SER A 6 -18.27 3.55 2.83
C SER A 6 -18.84 2.12 2.81
N ASP A 7 -19.64 1.79 1.80
CA ASP A 7 -20.13 0.43 1.60
C ASP A 7 -19.01 -0.57 1.27
N LYS A 8 -17.91 -0.10 0.66
CA LYS A 8 -16.80 -0.94 0.20
C LYS A 8 -15.52 -0.79 1.00
N THR A 9 -15.31 0.33 1.68
CA THR A 9 -14.02 0.67 2.29
C THR A 9 -14.18 1.07 3.76
N LEU A 10 -13.21 0.68 4.58
CA LEU A 10 -13.06 1.15 5.96
C LEU A 10 -11.65 1.72 6.13
N ALA A 11 -11.55 2.89 6.76
CA ALA A 11 -10.27 3.45 7.17
C ALA A 11 -10.24 3.74 8.68
N PHE A 12 -9.12 3.45 9.32
CA PHE A 12 -8.93 3.62 10.76
C PHE A 12 -7.46 3.83 11.11
N LEU A 13 -7.19 4.41 12.28
CA LEU A 13 -5.81 4.56 12.75
C LEU A 13 -5.20 3.21 13.14
N ASP A 14 -3.92 3.04 12.82
CA ASP A 14 -3.13 1.91 13.30
C ASP A 14 -2.90 2.01 14.81
N VAL A 15 -2.96 0.87 15.50
CA VAL A 15 -2.72 0.76 16.95
C VAL A 15 -1.23 0.72 17.30
N GLY A 16 -0.37 0.29 16.36
CA GLY A 16 1.08 0.30 16.44
C GLY A 16 1.69 1.24 15.39
N PRO A 17 1.40 2.56 15.44
CA PRO A 17 1.77 3.47 14.38
C PRO A 17 3.29 3.66 14.27
N LEU A 18 3.84 3.44 13.08
CA LEU A 18 5.22 3.83 12.75
C LEU A 18 5.48 5.35 12.77
N SER A 19 4.42 6.16 12.69
CA SER A 19 4.50 7.63 12.71
C SER A 19 3.12 8.25 12.98
N LYS A 20 3.10 9.56 13.27
CA LYS A 20 1.85 10.30 13.48
C LYS A 20 1.01 10.30 12.20
N GLY A 21 -0.25 9.86 12.32
CA GLY A 21 -1.20 9.80 11.22
C GLY A 21 -1.22 8.45 10.47
N HIS A 22 -0.49 7.43 10.95
CA HIS A 22 -0.54 6.08 10.38
C HIS A 22 -1.97 5.55 10.41
N ALA A 23 -2.49 5.26 9.22
CA ALA A 23 -3.84 4.77 9.01
C ALA A 23 -3.84 3.51 8.14
N LEU A 24 -4.82 2.65 8.38
CA LEU A 24 -5.10 1.47 7.59
C LEU A 24 -6.33 1.76 6.74
N VAL A 25 -6.28 1.41 5.45
CA VAL A 25 -7.43 1.44 4.54
C VAL A 25 -7.62 0.03 4.02
N ILE A 26 -8.80 -0.53 4.27
CA ILE A 26 -9.12 -1.91 3.89
C ILE A 26 -10.39 -1.95 3.05
N PRO A 27 -10.48 -2.84 2.05
CA PRO A 27 -11.78 -3.22 1.54
C PRO A 27 -12.56 -3.96 2.63
N LYS A 28 -13.88 -3.79 2.63
CA LYS A 28 -14.79 -4.57 3.48
C LYS A 28 -14.91 -6.02 2.97
N TYR A 29 -14.70 -6.24 1.68
CA TYR A 29 -14.52 -7.56 1.12
C TYR A 29 -13.25 -8.23 1.68
N HIS A 30 -13.38 -9.47 2.14
CA HIS A 30 -12.25 -10.23 2.69
C HIS A 30 -11.48 -10.97 1.58
N GLY A 31 -10.20 -10.63 1.43
CA GLY A 31 -9.23 -11.41 0.67
C GLY A 31 -7.85 -11.30 1.32
N ALA A 32 -7.06 -12.37 1.27
CA ALA A 32 -5.80 -12.44 1.97
C ALA A 32 -4.72 -11.60 1.29
N LYS A 33 -4.75 -11.49 -0.04
CA LYS A 33 -3.82 -10.72 -0.87
C LYS A 33 -4.60 -9.85 -1.84
N LEU A 34 -3.93 -8.92 -2.49
CA LEU A 34 -4.54 -8.03 -3.49
C LEU A 34 -5.26 -8.82 -4.61
N ALA A 35 -4.64 -9.90 -5.09
CA ALA A 35 -5.19 -10.74 -6.16
C ALA A 35 -6.46 -11.52 -5.75
N ASP A 36 -6.77 -11.61 -4.45
CA ASP A 36 -7.99 -12.26 -3.96
C ASP A 36 -9.18 -11.29 -3.89
N ILE A 37 -8.95 -9.99 -4.12
CA ILE A 37 -9.95 -8.93 -4.02
C ILE A 37 -10.51 -8.62 -5.42
N PRO A 38 -11.85 -8.67 -5.62
CA PRO A 38 -12.47 -8.26 -6.87
C PRO A 38 -12.16 -6.79 -7.22
N ASP A 39 -11.96 -6.50 -8.50
CA ASP A 39 -11.62 -5.16 -8.98
C ASP A 39 -12.58 -4.07 -8.51
N ASP A 40 -13.88 -4.35 -8.49
CA ASP A 40 -14.90 -3.40 -8.09
C ASP A 40 -14.77 -2.98 -6.61
N GLN A 41 -14.16 -3.83 -5.77
CA GLN A 41 -13.90 -3.57 -4.34
C GLN A 41 -12.63 -2.73 -4.14
N LEU A 42 -11.75 -2.64 -5.14
CA LEU A 42 -10.49 -1.88 -5.07
C LEU A 42 -10.65 -0.40 -5.48
N THR A 43 -11.71 -0.09 -6.22
CA THR A 43 -11.96 1.23 -6.83
C THR A 43 -11.91 2.42 -5.85
N GLU A 44 -12.30 2.22 -4.59
CA GLU A 44 -12.37 3.27 -3.58
C GLU A 44 -11.11 3.42 -2.71
N ILE A 45 -10.17 2.48 -2.77
CA ILE A 45 -8.99 2.46 -1.89
C ILE A 45 -8.11 3.69 -2.14
N LEU A 46 -7.65 3.92 -3.37
CA LEU A 46 -6.78 5.07 -3.69
C LEU A 46 -7.47 6.44 -3.48
N PRO A 47 -8.74 6.64 -3.88
CA PRO A 47 -9.46 7.86 -3.55
C PRO A 47 -9.58 8.12 -2.04
N THR A 48 -9.84 7.08 -1.25
CA THR A 48 -9.89 7.18 0.22
C THR A 48 -8.54 7.61 0.78
N LEU A 49 -7.45 7.06 0.24
CA LEU A 49 -6.10 7.45 0.66
C LEU A 49 -5.73 8.88 0.37
N LYS A 50 -6.06 9.35 -0.83
CA LYS A 50 -5.87 10.75 -1.20
C LYS A 50 -6.57 11.68 -0.21
N LYS A 51 -7.81 11.36 0.20
CA LYS A 51 -8.55 12.13 1.21
C LYS A 51 -7.84 12.13 2.56
N LEU A 52 -7.36 10.97 3.01
CA LEU A 52 -6.66 10.84 4.30
C LEU A 52 -5.35 11.60 4.31
N VAL A 53 -4.50 11.45 3.30
CA VAL A 53 -3.22 12.18 3.20
C VAL A 53 -3.45 13.70 3.18
N THR A 54 -4.47 14.15 2.44
CA THR A 54 -4.83 15.57 2.42
C THR A 54 -5.26 16.05 3.82
N ALA A 55 -6.04 15.23 4.54
CA ALA A 55 -6.50 15.55 5.89
C ALA A 55 -5.39 15.51 6.95
N THR A 56 -4.35 14.67 6.78
CA THR A 56 -3.19 14.65 7.70
C THR A 56 -2.24 15.82 7.47
N GLY A 57 -2.27 16.44 6.30
CA GLY A 57 -1.31 17.47 5.90
C GLY A 57 0.09 16.92 5.68
N ALA A 58 0.25 15.61 5.50
CA ALA A 58 1.54 15.00 5.24
C ALA A 58 2.06 15.42 3.86
N VAL A 59 3.25 16.04 3.84
CA VAL A 59 3.96 16.36 2.59
C VAL A 59 4.60 15.09 2.03
N ASP A 60 5.30 14.35 2.89
CA ASP A 60 5.96 13.09 2.57
C ASP A 60 5.25 11.90 3.24
N TYR A 61 4.96 10.87 2.45
CA TYR A 61 4.22 9.70 2.90
C TYR A 61 4.50 8.47 2.05
N ASN A 62 4.28 7.30 2.63
CA ASN A 62 4.34 6.01 1.93
C ASN A 62 2.94 5.35 1.93
N ILE A 63 2.56 4.80 0.77
CA ILE A 63 1.44 3.88 0.64
C ILE A 63 2.03 2.49 0.46
N LEU A 64 1.68 1.52 1.33
CA LEU A 64 2.33 0.21 1.35
C LEU A 64 1.32 -0.94 1.42
N GLN A 65 1.15 -1.65 0.31
CA GLN A 65 0.37 -2.88 0.29
C GLN A 65 1.32 -4.07 0.15
N ASN A 66 1.30 -4.96 1.15
CA ASN A 66 2.17 -6.12 1.24
C ASN A 66 1.38 -7.40 0.96
N ASN A 67 1.93 -8.33 0.19
CA ASN A 67 1.29 -9.62 -0.16
C ASN A 67 2.17 -10.81 0.30
N GLY A 68 1.71 -11.53 1.33
CA GLY A 68 2.41 -12.63 1.99
C GLY A 68 3.31 -12.20 3.15
N THR A 69 3.55 -13.13 4.09
CA THR A 69 4.35 -12.88 5.30
C THR A 69 5.77 -12.40 5.01
N MET A 70 6.43 -12.95 3.98
CA MET A 70 7.78 -12.53 3.60
C MET A 70 7.86 -11.08 3.12
N ALA A 71 6.76 -10.52 2.63
CA ALA A 71 6.66 -9.11 2.26
C ALA A 71 6.28 -8.21 3.44
N HIS A 72 6.38 -8.71 4.69
CA HIS A 72 5.91 -8.03 5.89
C HIS A 72 4.41 -7.66 5.82
N GLN A 73 3.57 -8.54 5.27
CA GLN A 73 2.13 -8.29 5.23
C GLN A 73 1.53 -8.27 6.64
N GLN A 74 1.13 -7.07 7.05
CA GLN A 74 0.41 -6.78 8.28
C GLN A 74 -0.77 -5.78 8.03
N VAL A 75 -0.86 -5.19 6.80
CA VAL A 75 -1.87 -4.24 6.17
C VAL A 75 -1.64 -2.73 6.43
N HIS A 76 -1.15 -1.84 5.50
CA HIS A 76 -0.73 -0.45 5.90
C HIS A 76 -0.78 0.78 4.92
N HIS A 77 -0.90 1.99 5.51
CA HIS A 77 -0.40 3.29 4.98
C HIS A 77 0.43 4.01 6.04
N ILE A 78 1.59 4.55 5.66
CA ILE A 78 2.63 4.94 6.62
C ILE A 78 3.11 6.37 6.32
N PRO A 79 2.73 7.39 7.11
CA PRO A 79 3.35 8.71 7.01
C PRO A 79 4.85 8.64 7.32
N LYS A 80 5.66 9.53 6.73
CA LYS A 80 7.11 9.56 6.97
C LYS A 80 7.57 10.98 7.32
N PRO A 81 7.44 11.42 8.58
CA PRO A 81 7.71 12.80 8.96
C PRO A 81 9.20 13.15 9.03
N ASN A 82 10.08 12.16 9.20
CA ASN A 82 11.54 12.30 9.20
C ASN A 82 12.19 10.92 8.94
N ASP A 83 13.52 10.87 8.86
CA ASP A 83 14.25 9.63 8.57
C ASP A 83 14.14 8.56 9.66
N ALA A 84 13.99 8.97 10.92
CA ALA A 84 13.89 8.09 12.08
C ALA A 84 12.48 7.49 12.27
N GLN A 85 11.47 8.02 11.59
CA GLN A 85 10.07 7.62 11.73
C GLN A 85 9.46 7.20 10.37
N GLY A 86 8.38 6.42 10.41
CA GLY A 86 7.74 5.89 9.20
C GLY A 86 8.47 4.68 8.60
N LEU A 87 8.20 4.39 7.32
CA LEU A 87 8.76 3.20 6.66
C LEU A 87 10.27 3.37 6.44
N GLY A 88 11.04 2.37 6.88
CA GLY A 88 12.46 2.22 6.55
C GLY A 88 12.63 1.26 5.38
N ILE A 89 13.19 1.74 4.27
CA ILE A 89 13.43 0.94 3.07
C ILE A 89 14.94 0.80 2.89
N ASN A 90 15.42 -0.44 2.85
CA ASN A 90 16.72 -0.76 2.27
C ASN A 90 16.50 -1.23 0.83
N TRP A 91 17.13 -0.58 -0.14
CA TRP A 91 16.92 -0.85 -1.56
C TRP A 91 18.21 -1.37 -2.22
N PRO A 92 18.50 -2.68 -2.15
CA PRO A 92 19.73 -3.27 -2.69
C PRO A 92 19.60 -3.50 -4.21
N SER A 93 19.51 -2.43 -5.00
CA SER A 93 19.39 -2.54 -6.46
C SER A 93 20.64 -3.13 -7.11
N THR A 94 20.44 -3.98 -8.12
CA THR A 94 21.48 -4.45 -9.03
C THR A 94 21.37 -3.79 -10.40
N PRO A 95 22.47 -3.58 -11.16
CA PRO A 95 22.41 -3.09 -12.54
C PRO A 95 21.54 -3.99 -13.43
N GLY A 96 20.75 -3.37 -14.31
CA GLY A 96 19.86 -4.08 -15.23
C GLY A 96 20.56 -4.62 -16.48
N ASP A 97 20.11 -5.76 -16.98
CA ASP A 97 20.50 -6.34 -18.26
C ASP A 97 19.35 -6.16 -19.27
N MET A 98 19.56 -5.29 -20.25
CA MET A 98 18.48 -4.86 -21.16
C MET A 98 17.94 -5.98 -22.05
N GLU A 99 18.76 -6.99 -22.39
CA GLU A 99 18.29 -8.13 -23.18
C GLU A 99 17.38 -9.02 -22.34
N LYS A 100 17.80 -9.34 -21.11
CA LYS A 100 16.97 -10.12 -20.17
C LYS A 100 15.68 -9.40 -19.83
N LEU A 101 15.72 -8.07 -19.64
CA LEU A 101 14.52 -7.27 -19.34
C LEU A 101 13.51 -7.29 -20.50
N LYS A 102 13.95 -7.29 -21.76
CA LYS A 102 13.05 -7.40 -22.91
C LYS A 102 12.35 -8.76 -22.96
N VAL A 103 13.12 -9.84 -22.75
CA VAL A 103 12.55 -11.20 -22.71
C VAL A 103 11.53 -11.33 -21.59
N LEU A 104 11.87 -10.87 -20.38
CA LEU A 104 10.97 -10.90 -19.23
C LEU A 104 9.70 -10.08 -19.47
N CYS A 105 9.80 -8.93 -20.15
CA CYS A 105 8.65 -8.09 -20.50
C CYS A 105 7.64 -8.84 -21.37
N GLU A 106 8.11 -9.50 -22.43
CA GLU A 106 7.23 -10.27 -23.32
C GLU A 106 6.65 -11.51 -22.64
N GLU A 107 7.43 -12.17 -21.76
CA GLU A 107 6.93 -13.28 -20.94
C GLU A 107 5.76 -12.84 -20.05
N ILE A 108 5.89 -11.71 -19.34
CA ILE A 108 4.84 -11.19 -18.46
C ILE A 108 3.59 -10.82 -19.27
N LYS A 109 3.73 -10.12 -20.40
CA LYS A 109 2.59 -9.75 -21.27
C LYS A 109 1.82 -10.96 -21.78
N SER A 110 2.49 -12.07 -22.07
CA SER A 110 1.83 -13.29 -22.55
C SER A 110 0.93 -13.97 -21.52
N ARG A 111 1.05 -13.60 -20.24
CA ARG A 111 0.34 -14.19 -19.09
C ARG A 111 -0.65 -13.23 -18.43
N MET A 112 -0.70 -11.98 -18.88
CA MET A 112 -1.69 -10.98 -18.47
C MET A 112 -2.91 -11.04 -19.39
#